data_AF-A0A0E3K2X8-F1
#
_entry.id   AF-A0A0E3K2X8-F1
#
_cell.length_a   1.000
_cell.length_b   1.000
_cell.length_c   1.000
_cell.angle_alpha   90.00
_cell.angle_beta   90.00
_cell.angle_gamma   90.00
#
_symmetry.space_group_name_H-M   'P 1'
#
loop_
_entity.id
_entity.type
_entity.pdbx_description
1 polymer ?
#
loop_
_entity_poly.entity_id
_entity_poly.type
_entity_poly.pdbx_seq_one_letter_code
_entity_poly.pdbx_strand_id
1 'polypeptide(L)'
;MEEVKTTETNTEVEGVATGDTNRTEVKTYTEEEVNKLLNAKIQSETDKVRTEYSKKMKTLEEEVKTLKPVEKSESELKLEERLKALEDKEKEVQAKEKLLNITNKLSEQGLPSQLAKYLMQGEDVETEIASLKEIFTNNVIDNSYKPQNHKSSKDVITKEQFNKMSYMDRMNLFKSNKDLYQKLSK
;
A
#
# COMPACT_ATOMS: atom_id res chain seq x y z
N MET A 1 53.89 25.80 -43.02
CA MET A 1 55.36 25.64 -43.17
C MET A 1 55.93 26.95 -42.68
N GLU A 2 56.42 26.98 -41.45
CA GLU A 2 56.97 28.18 -40.83
C GLU A 2 58.40 27.83 -40.40
N GLU A 3 59.35 28.35 -41.17
CA GLU A 3 60.78 28.12 -41.04
C GLU A 3 61.30 28.84 -39.78
N VAL A 4 61.70 28.08 -38.77
CA VAL A 4 62.42 28.63 -37.62
C VAL A 4 63.91 28.60 -37.95
N LYS A 5 64.43 29.79 -38.21
CA LYS A 5 65.81 30.10 -38.57
C LYS A 5 66.74 29.83 -37.38
N THR A 6 67.68 28.91 -37.55
CA THR A 6 68.77 28.63 -36.60
C THR A 6 69.75 29.80 -36.58
N THR A 7 69.97 30.42 -35.42
CA THR A 7 71.07 31.38 -35.21
C THR A 7 72.15 30.72 -34.39
N GLU A 8 73.24 30.35 -35.06
CA GLU A 8 74.51 29.96 -34.47
C GLU A 8 75.20 31.23 -33.94
N THR A 9 75.44 31.30 -32.62
CA THR A 9 76.33 32.31 -32.03
C THR A 9 77.67 31.66 -31.72
N ASN A 10 78.63 31.94 -32.58
CA ASN A 10 80.03 31.57 -32.44
C ASN A 10 80.69 32.59 -31.50
N THR A 11 81.18 32.15 -30.33
CA THR A 11 81.94 33.00 -29.41
C THR A 11 83.34 32.44 -29.28
N GLU A 12 84.24 33.05 -30.03
CA GLU A 12 85.69 32.91 -29.93
C GLU A 12 86.17 33.66 -28.68
N VAL A 13 86.96 33.02 -27.81
CA VAL A 13 87.67 33.71 -26.73
C VAL A 13 89.10 33.15 -26.65
N GLU A 14 90.05 33.97 -27.12
CA GLU A 14 91.50 33.84 -26.90
C GLU A 14 91.85 33.88 -25.41
N GLY A 15 92.90 33.16 -25.02
CA GLY A 15 93.23 32.86 -23.62
C GLY A 15 94.02 33.93 -22.84
N VAL A 16 94.40 33.57 -21.60
CA VAL A 16 95.68 33.86 -20.89
C VAL A 16 95.62 33.33 -19.43
N ALA A 17 96.62 32.51 -19.10
CA ALA A 17 97.34 32.24 -17.84
C ALA A 17 96.70 32.18 -16.42
N THR A 18 97.08 31.09 -15.71
CA THR A 18 97.51 30.94 -14.30
C THR A 18 96.51 30.92 -13.12
N GLY A 19 96.61 29.88 -12.27
CA GLY A 19 96.25 29.94 -10.83
C GLY A 19 95.37 28.80 -10.30
N ASP A 20 95.86 28.05 -9.31
CA ASP A 20 95.28 26.89 -8.62
C ASP A 20 93.96 27.19 -7.87
N THR A 21 92.93 26.33 -8.00
CA THR A 21 91.83 26.14 -7.02
C THR A 21 90.93 24.96 -7.40
N ASN A 22 90.64 24.09 -6.42
CA ASN A 22 89.72 22.95 -6.47
C ASN A 22 88.54 23.10 -7.46
N ARG A 23 88.67 22.48 -8.63
CA ARG A 23 87.62 22.40 -9.64
C ARG A 23 86.57 21.41 -9.14
N THR A 24 85.42 21.92 -8.70
CA THR A 24 84.19 21.14 -8.74
C THR A 24 84.04 20.71 -10.20
N GLU A 25 84.17 19.41 -10.48
CA GLU A 25 84.00 18.89 -11.84
C GLU A 25 82.58 19.24 -12.30
N VAL A 26 82.47 20.31 -13.09
CA VAL A 26 81.21 20.66 -13.77
C VAL A 26 81.02 19.58 -14.82
N LYS A 27 80.19 18.57 -14.50
CA LYS A 27 79.73 17.56 -15.45
C LYS A 27 78.89 18.26 -16.50
N THR A 28 79.49 18.51 -17.66
CA THR A 28 78.80 19.02 -18.85
C THR A 28 78.23 17.82 -19.60
N TYR A 29 76.91 17.78 -19.74
CA TYR A 29 76.23 16.75 -20.53
C TYR A 29 76.13 17.21 -21.98
N THR A 30 76.19 16.27 -22.91
CA THR A 30 75.82 16.54 -24.30
C THR A 30 74.31 16.74 -24.41
N GLU A 31 73.87 17.52 -25.40
CA GLU A 31 72.44 17.79 -25.61
C GLU A 31 71.63 16.49 -25.83
N GLU A 32 72.23 15.49 -26.49
CA GLU A 32 71.64 14.17 -26.68
C GLU A 32 71.44 13.41 -25.36
N GLU A 33 72.41 13.46 -24.44
CA GLU A 33 72.30 12.81 -23.13
C GLU A 33 71.22 13.46 -22.26
N VAL A 34 71.13 14.79 -22.30
CA VAL A 34 70.07 15.54 -21.59
C VAL A 34 68.69 15.17 -22.15
N ASN A 35 68.53 15.16 -23.48
CA ASN A 35 67.28 14.77 -24.13
C ASN A 35 66.89 13.32 -23.83
N LYS A 36 67.85 12.40 -23.81
CA LYS A 36 67.61 10.99 -23.46
C LYS A 36 67.14 10.83 -22.01
N LEU A 37 67.79 11.51 -21.07
CA LEU A 37 67.39 11.51 -19.66
C LEU A 37 66.02 12.15 -19.46
N LEU A 38 65.74 13.25 -20.15
CA LEU A 38 64.45 13.94 -20.08
C LEU A 38 63.32 13.06 -20.63
N ASN A 39 63.51 12.44 -21.80
CA ASN A 39 62.53 11.53 -22.38
C ASN A 39 62.28 10.32 -21.48
N ALA A 40 63.32 9.73 -20.89
CA ALA A 40 63.17 8.62 -19.95
C ALA A 40 62.38 9.03 -18.69
N LYS A 41 62.63 10.24 -18.17
CA LYS A 41 61.89 10.82 -17.04
C LYS A 41 60.42 11.03 -17.40
N ILE A 42 60.14 11.63 -18.55
CA ILE A 42 58.79 11.89 -19.05
C ILE A 42 58.03 10.59 -19.26
N GLN A 43 58.66 9.58 -19.88
CA GLN A 43 58.05 8.26 -20.06
C GLN A 43 57.72 7.60 -18.72
N SER A 44 58.67 7.59 -17.78
CA SER A 44 58.44 7.02 -16.44
C SER A 44 57.28 7.70 -15.73
N GLU A 45 57.21 9.03 -15.79
CA GLU A 45 56.14 9.79 -15.13
C GLU A 45 54.79 9.58 -15.84
N THR A 46 54.79 9.52 -17.17
CA THR A 46 53.59 9.22 -17.97
C THR A 46 53.05 7.83 -17.67
N ASP A 47 53.93 6.83 -17.52
CA ASP A 47 53.53 5.47 -17.18
C ASP A 47 52.99 5.36 -15.75
N LYS A 48 53.58 6.08 -14.78
CA LYS A 48 53.02 6.17 -13.42
C LYS A 48 51.62 6.77 -13.43
N VAL A 49 51.46 7.92 -14.08
CA VAL A 49 50.18 8.60 -14.24
C VAL A 49 49.17 7.66 -14.90
N ARG A 50 49.51 7.07 -16.04
CA ARG A 50 48.63 6.11 -16.73
C ARG A 50 48.21 4.97 -15.81
N THR A 51 49.15 4.39 -15.06
CA THR A 51 48.87 3.27 -14.16
C THR A 51 47.98 3.68 -12.99
N GLU A 52 48.24 4.83 -12.36
CA GLU A 52 47.42 5.34 -11.27
C GLU A 52 46.00 5.67 -11.72
N TYR A 53 45.84 6.38 -12.83
CA TYR A 53 44.53 6.71 -13.37
C TYR A 53 43.77 5.46 -13.82
N SER A 54 44.45 4.47 -14.41
CA SER A 54 43.81 3.19 -14.77
C SER A 54 43.32 2.43 -13.53
N LYS A 55 44.09 2.45 -12.43
CA LYS A 55 43.66 1.86 -11.16
C LYS A 55 42.45 2.60 -10.58
N LYS A 56 42.51 3.93 -10.51
CA LYS A 56 41.42 4.78 -10.01
C LYS A 56 40.15 4.64 -10.84
N MET A 57 40.27 4.53 -12.17
CA MET A 57 39.12 4.28 -13.04
C MET A 57 38.47 2.94 -12.74
N LYS A 58 39.26 1.86 -12.60
CA LYS A 58 38.72 0.54 -12.24
C LYS A 58 38.01 0.53 -10.88
N THR A 59 38.62 1.15 -9.87
CA THR A 59 38.00 1.24 -8.54
C THR A 59 36.70 2.04 -8.58
N LEU A 60 36.68 3.16 -9.31
CA LEU A 60 35.47 3.97 -9.49
C LEU A 60 34.40 3.22 -10.30
N GLU A 61 34.77 2.47 -11.33
CA GLU A 61 33.84 1.63 -12.10
C GLU A 61 33.23 0.52 -11.23
N GLU A 62 34.03 -0.11 -10.37
CA GLU A 62 33.56 -1.11 -9.39
C GLU A 62 32.63 -0.48 -8.36
N GLU A 63 32.96 0.68 -7.79
CA GLU A 63 32.11 1.44 -6.87
C GLU A 63 30.81 1.89 -7.54
N VAL A 64 30.85 2.37 -8.78
CA VAL A 64 29.64 2.73 -9.53
C VAL A 64 28.78 1.50 -9.80
N LYS A 65 29.39 0.33 -10.03
CA LYS A 65 28.65 -0.92 -10.23
C LYS A 65 27.99 -1.43 -8.94
N THR A 66 28.60 -1.22 -7.77
CA THR A 66 28.01 -1.59 -6.47
C THR A 66 26.97 -0.58 -5.99
N LEU A 67 27.12 0.70 -6.35
CA LEU A 67 26.19 1.78 -6.00
C LEU A 67 25.02 1.92 -6.98
N LYS A 68 25.16 1.41 -8.21
CA LYS A 68 24.02 1.33 -9.13
C LYS A 68 22.94 0.46 -8.46
N PRO A 69 21.69 0.94 -8.41
CA PRO A 69 20.60 0.12 -7.92
C PRO A 69 20.63 -1.18 -8.70
N VAL A 70 20.66 -2.31 -8.00
CA VAL A 70 20.46 -3.61 -8.63
C VAL A 70 19.08 -3.54 -9.27
N GLU A 71 19.05 -3.34 -10.59
CA GLU A 71 17.82 -3.45 -11.34
C GLU A 71 17.31 -4.86 -11.10
N LYS A 72 16.20 -4.97 -10.35
CA LYS A 72 15.56 -6.23 -10.06
C LYS A 72 15.44 -6.98 -11.37
N SER A 73 16.01 -8.18 -11.44
CA SER A 73 15.95 -9.01 -12.65
C SER A 73 14.47 -9.14 -13.06
N GLU A 74 14.18 -9.29 -14.36
CA GLU A 74 12.80 -9.53 -14.83
C GLU A 74 12.10 -10.66 -14.04
N SER A 75 12.88 -11.64 -13.56
CA SER A 75 12.40 -12.71 -12.69
C SER A 75 11.98 -12.24 -11.30
N GLU A 76 12.71 -11.30 -10.70
CA GLU A 76 12.42 -10.75 -9.37
C GLU A 76 11.22 -9.80 -9.43
N LEU A 77 11.12 -8.98 -10.48
CA LEU A 77 9.94 -8.14 -10.73
C LEU A 77 8.67 -8.98 -10.87
N LYS A 78 8.71 -10.04 -11.70
CA LYS A 78 7.58 -10.97 -11.85
C LYS A 78 7.21 -11.67 -10.55
N LEU A 79 8.21 -12.01 -9.73
CA LEU A 79 7.98 -12.66 -8.44
C LEU A 79 7.33 -11.70 -7.46
N GLU A 80 7.77 -10.45 -7.42
CA GLU A 80 7.20 -9.42 -6.55
C GLU A 80 5.78 -9.03 -6.96
N GLU A 81 5.52 -8.89 -8.26
CA GLU A 81 4.16 -8.70 -8.78
C GLU A 81 3.24 -9.86 -8.38
N ARG A 82 3.75 -11.11 -8.48
CA ARG A 82 2.99 -12.30 -8.08
C ARG A 82 2.76 -12.34 -6.58
N LEU A 83 3.76 -11.99 -5.77
CA LEU A 83 3.62 -11.90 -4.31
C LEU A 83 2.57 -10.88 -3.92
N LYS A 84 2.64 -9.68 -4.51
CA LYS A 84 1.65 -8.63 -4.27
C LYS A 84 0.24 -9.06 -4.67
N ALA A 85 0.09 -9.67 -5.85
CA ALA A 85 -1.20 -10.18 -6.32
C ALA A 85 -1.74 -11.31 -5.43
N LEU A 86 -0.88 -12.12 -4.83
CA LEU A 86 -1.27 -13.15 -3.86
C LEU A 86 -1.68 -12.54 -2.53
N GLU A 87 -0.93 -11.56 -2.02
CA GLU A 87 -1.25 -10.86 -0.78
C GLU A 87 -2.59 -10.11 -0.87
N ASP A 88 -2.83 -9.41 -1.99
CA ASP A 88 -4.09 -8.72 -2.25
C ASP A 88 -5.26 -9.71 -2.31
N LYS A 89 -5.08 -10.87 -2.97
CA LYS A 89 -6.08 -11.94 -3.00
C LYS A 89 -6.32 -12.55 -1.64
N GLU A 90 -5.29 -12.78 -0.85
CA GLU A 90 -5.42 -13.34 0.49
C GLU A 90 -6.22 -12.40 1.40
N LYS A 91 -5.91 -11.10 1.36
CA LYS A 91 -6.70 -10.07 2.07
C LYS A 91 -8.15 -10.04 1.63
N GLU A 92 -8.42 -10.14 0.33
CA GLU A 92 -9.79 -10.16 -0.19
C GLU A 92 -10.55 -11.42 0.26
N VAL A 93 -9.91 -12.59 0.20
CA VAL A 93 -10.52 -13.85 0.65
C VAL A 93 -10.79 -13.81 2.15
N GLN A 94 -9.83 -13.38 2.97
CA GLN A 94 -10.02 -13.25 4.42
C GLN A 94 -11.16 -12.29 4.75
N ALA A 95 -11.27 -11.16 4.04
CA ALA A 95 -12.38 -10.22 4.23
C ALA A 95 -13.74 -10.85 3.87
N LYS A 96 -13.81 -11.61 2.77
CA LYS A 96 -15.02 -12.34 2.36
C LYS A 96 -15.39 -13.45 3.34
N GLU A 97 -14.43 -14.23 3.82
CA GLU A 97 -14.64 -15.27 4.82
C GLU A 97 -15.15 -14.68 6.13
N LYS A 98 -14.54 -13.58 6.60
CA LYS A 98 -15.01 -12.86 7.79
C LYS A 98 -16.45 -12.39 7.59
N LEU A 99 -16.76 -11.75 6.46
CA LEU A 99 -18.12 -11.29 6.15
C LEU A 99 -19.14 -12.45 6.11
N LEU A 100 -18.79 -13.57 5.50
CA LEU A 100 -19.65 -14.75 5.41
C LEU A 100 -19.93 -15.32 6.81
N ASN A 101 -18.89 -15.48 7.62
CA ASN A 101 -19.01 -15.98 8.99
C ASN A 101 -19.93 -15.10 9.84
N ILE A 102 -19.75 -13.77 9.77
CA ILE A 102 -20.61 -12.82 10.48
C ILE A 102 -22.06 -12.90 9.96
N THR A 103 -22.24 -12.99 8.65
CA THR A 103 -23.55 -13.11 8.01
C THR A 103 -24.29 -14.37 8.47
N ASN A 104 -23.59 -15.51 8.51
CA ASN A 104 -24.14 -16.76 8.98
C ASN A 104 -24.56 -16.67 10.45
N LYS A 105 -23.68 -16.15 11.33
CA LYS A 105 -23.99 -15.95 12.76
C LYS A 105 -25.19 -15.03 12.96
N LEU A 106 -25.29 -13.93 12.21
CA LEU A 106 -26.46 -13.04 12.25
C LEU A 106 -27.73 -13.79 11.85
N SER A 107 -27.68 -14.55 10.76
CA SER A 107 -28.83 -15.32 10.28
C SER A 107 -29.27 -16.41 11.27
N GLU A 108 -28.32 -17.12 11.89
CA GLU A 108 -28.60 -18.12 12.93
C GLU A 108 -29.30 -17.50 14.14
N GLN A 109 -28.98 -16.24 14.46
CA GLN A 109 -29.63 -15.48 15.53
C GLN A 109 -30.91 -14.76 15.10
N GLY A 110 -31.36 -14.95 13.86
CA GLY A 110 -32.57 -14.32 13.30
C GLY A 110 -32.42 -12.83 13.02
N LEU A 111 -31.19 -12.32 12.93
CA LEU A 111 -30.87 -10.93 12.69
C LEU A 111 -30.63 -10.64 11.20
N PRO A 112 -30.92 -9.41 10.72
CA PRO A 112 -30.67 -9.03 9.33
C PRO A 112 -29.20 -9.14 8.92
N SER A 113 -28.93 -9.83 7.81
CA SER A 113 -27.57 -10.01 7.25
C SER A 113 -26.89 -8.69 6.86
N GLN A 114 -27.67 -7.65 6.56
CA GLN A 114 -27.17 -6.31 6.25
C GLN A 114 -26.34 -5.69 7.39
N LEU A 115 -26.53 -6.16 8.63
CA LEU A 115 -25.76 -5.70 9.78
C LEU A 115 -24.29 -6.14 9.74
N ALA A 116 -23.96 -7.19 8.95
CA ALA A 116 -22.61 -7.71 8.86
C ALA A 116 -21.59 -6.65 8.44
N LYS A 117 -21.99 -5.71 7.58
CA LYS A 117 -21.13 -4.59 7.11
C LYS A 117 -20.59 -3.73 8.24
N TYR A 118 -21.33 -3.60 9.35
CA TYR A 118 -20.93 -2.78 10.49
C TYR A 118 -20.09 -3.57 11.50
N LEU A 119 -20.27 -4.88 11.56
CA LEU A 119 -19.57 -5.77 12.50
C LEU A 119 -18.21 -6.24 11.97
N MET A 120 -17.91 -6.05 10.69
CA MET A 120 -16.62 -6.46 10.09
C MET A 120 -15.39 -5.86 10.79
N GLN A 121 -15.54 -4.71 11.44
CA GLN A 121 -14.44 -4.00 12.14
C GLN A 121 -14.39 -4.32 13.64
N GLY A 122 -15.41 -4.98 14.19
CA GLY A 122 -15.45 -5.37 15.60
C GLY A 122 -14.41 -6.44 15.92
N GLU A 123 -13.85 -6.34 17.13
CA GLU A 123 -12.96 -7.36 17.71
C GLU A 123 -13.78 -8.52 18.29
N ASP A 124 -14.88 -8.21 18.98
CA ASP A 124 -15.77 -9.19 19.62
C ASP A 124 -17.16 -9.21 18.96
N VAL A 125 -17.19 -9.75 17.74
CA VAL A 125 -18.41 -9.81 16.94
C VAL A 125 -19.47 -10.71 17.58
N GLU A 126 -19.09 -11.73 18.36
CA GLU A 126 -20.08 -12.61 18.98
C GLU A 126 -20.84 -11.90 20.10
N THR A 127 -20.16 -11.18 20.98
CA THR A 127 -20.80 -10.40 22.05
C THR A 127 -21.65 -9.27 21.47
N GLU A 128 -21.20 -8.62 20.40
CA GLU A 128 -21.99 -7.60 19.69
C GLU A 128 -23.27 -8.19 19.08
N ILE A 129 -23.19 -9.36 18.42
CA ILE A 129 -24.36 -10.06 17.87
C ILE A 129 -25.34 -10.45 18.98
N ALA A 130 -24.85 -10.96 20.10
CA ALA A 130 -25.69 -11.32 21.25
C ALA A 130 -26.41 -10.10 21.83
N SER A 131 -25.69 -8.99 21.99
CA SER A 131 -26.24 -7.72 22.48
C SER A 131 -27.30 -7.16 21.53
N LEU A 132 -27.04 -7.19 20.22
CA LEU A 132 -28.01 -6.79 19.20
C LEU A 132 -29.28 -7.64 19.28
N LYS A 133 -29.15 -8.96 19.44
CA LYS A 133 -30.28 -9.86 19.58
C LYS A 133 -31.13 -9.50 20.81
N GLU A 134 -30.51 -9.22 21.94
CA GLU A 134 -31.20 -8.81 23.16
C GLU A 134 -31.94 -7.48 22.94
N ILE A 135 -31.27 -6.48 22.36
CA ILE A 135 -31.88 -5.18 22.04
C ILE A 135 -33.09 -5.35 21.13
N PHE A 136 -32.98 -6.12 20.04
CA PHE A 136 -34.09 -6.35 19.12
C PHE A 136 -35.22 -7.14 19.79
N THR A 137 -34.91 -8.15 20.60
CA THR A 137 -35.93 -8.95 21.30
C THR A 137 -36.69 -8.09 22.30
N ASN A 138 -35.99 -7.30 23.12
CA ASN A 138 -36.61 -6.43 24.11
C ASN A 138 -37.41 -5.30 23.44
N ASN A 139 -36.87 -4.66 22.39
CA ASN A 139 -37.60 -3.62 21.66
C ASN A 139 -38.79 -4.15 20.88
N VAL A 140 -38.70 -5.35 20.29
CA VAL A 140 -39.86 -5.99 19.67
C VAL A 140 -40.89 -6.30 20.75
N ILE A 141 -40.51 -6.76 21.94
CA ILE A 141 -41.49 -7.06 23.00
C ILE A 141 -42.14 -5.77 23.55
N ASP A 142 -41.38 -4.69 23.72
CA ASP A 142 -41.86 -3.45 24.35
C ASP A 142 -42.59 -2.51 23.37
N ASN A 143 -42.20 -2.49 22.09
CA ASN A 143 -42.79 -1.62 21.06
C ASN A 143 -43.62 -2.37 20.00
N SER A 144 -43.65 -3.71 19.99
CA SER A 144 -44.67 -4.45 19.22
C SER A 144 -46.01 -4.28 19.92
N TYR A 145 -46.68 -3.17 19.64
CA TYR A 145 -48.12 -3.13 19.71
C TYR A 145 -48.69 -4.17 18.72
N LYS A 146 -48.78 -5.42 19.17
CA LYS A 146 -49.73 -6.38 18.60
C LYS A 146 -51.08 -5.97 19.19
N PRO A 147 -52.05 -5.50 18.39
CA PRO A 147 -53.42 -5.34 18.89
C PRO A 147 -53.92 -6.71 19.39
N GLN A 148 -53.74 -6.93 20.69
CA GLN A 148 -54.13 -8.14 21.40
C GLN A 148 -55.63 -7.99 21.63
N ASN A 149 -56.38 -8.50 20.68
CA ASN A 149 -57.83 -8.48 20.59
C ASN A 149 -58.43 -7.14 20.14
N HIS A 150 -58.90 -7.15 18.89
CA HIS A 150 -60.22 -6.59 18.60
C HIS A 150 -61.25 -7.38 19.41
N LYS A 151 -61.34 -7.13 20.72
CA LYS A 151 -62.59 -7.40 21.40
C LYS A 151 -63.57 -6.35 20.87
N SER A 152 -64.25 -6.68 19.77
CA SER A 152 -65.61 -6.17 19.55
C SER A 152 -66.51 -6.76 20.64
N SER A 153 -66.21 -6.50 21.91
CA SER A 153 -66.96 -6.99 23.07
C SER A 153 -68.34 -6.33 23.17
N LYS A 154 -68.70 -5.46 22.23
CA LYS A 154 -70.06 -4.92 22.09
C LYS A 154 -70.90 -5.67 21.05
N ASP A 155 -70.31 -6.54 20.21
CA ASP A 155 -70.98 -7.10 19.02
C ASP A 155 -70.95 -8.63 18.92
N VAL A 156 -70.51 -9.35 19.96
CA VAL A 156 -70.55 -10.83 19.97
C VAL A 156 -71.93 -11.31 20.44
N ILE A 157 -72.96 -11.02 19.65
CA ILE A 157 -74.24 -11.72 19.75
C ILE A 157 -74.19 -12.87 18.76
N THR A 158 -74.28 -14.11 19.25
CA THR A 158 -74.36 -15.30 18.38
C THR A 158 -75.76 -15.42 17.77
N LYS A 159 -75.90 -16.16 16.67
CA LYS A 159 -77.21 -16.40 16.02
C LYS A 159 -78.22 -17.06 16.97
N GLU A 160 -77.76 -17.95 17.84
CA GLU A 160 -78.59 -18.57 18.87
C GLU A 160 -79.07 -17.57 19.92
N GLN A 161 -78.19 -16.66 20.36
CA GLN A 161 -78.55 -15.58 21.29
C GLN A 161 -79.56 -14.64 20.63
N PHE A 162 -79.35 -14.26 19.37
CA PHE A 162 -80.28 -13.41 18.61
C PHE A 162 -81.68 -14.04 18.46
N ASN A 163 -81.76 -15.34 18.21
CA ASN A 163 -83.03 -16.05 18.12
C ASN A 163 -83.78 -16.09 19.46
N LYS A 164 -83.04 -16.14 20.58
CA LYS A 164 -83.58 -16.10 21.95
C LYS A 164 -83.94 -14.69 22.44
N MET A 165 -83.48 -13.63 21.75
CA MET A 165 -83.80 -12.24 22.12
C MET A 165 -85.27 -11.90 21.90
N SER A 166 -85.82 -11.03 22.76
CA SER A 166 -87.16 -10.48 22.57
C SER A 166 -87.22 -9.58 21.33
N TYR A 167 -88.42 -9.35 20.82
CA TYR A 167 -88.64 -8.41 19.71
C TYR A 167 -88.07 -7.02 19.99
N MET A 168 -88.20 -6.53 21.23
CA MET A 168 -87.67 -5.22 21.63
C MET A 168 -86.14 -5.19 21.64
N ASP A 169 -85.49 -6.27 22.09
CA ASP A 169 -84.04 -6.37 22.10
C ASP A 169 -83.48 -6.47 20.67
N ARG A 170 -84.17 -7.19 19.80
CA ARG A 170 -83.86 -7.25 18.36
C ARG A 170 -84.05 -5.88 17.68
N MET A 171 -85.07 -5.12 18.06
CA MET A 171 -85.28 -3.75 17.56
C MET A 171 -84.20 -2.80 18.07
N ASN A 172 -83.78 -2.93 19.33
CA ASN A 172 -82.68 -2.16 19.89
C ASN A 172 -81.36 -2.48 19.18
N LEU A 173 -81.10 -3.76 18.88
CA LEU A 173 -79.95 -4.19 18.08
C LEU A 173 -80.00 -3.63 16.65
N PHE A 174 -81.18 -3.60 16.02
CA PHE A 174 -81.34 -2.97 14.70
C PHE A 174 -81.02 -1.47 14.72
N LYS A 175 -81.39 -0.76 15.80
CA LYS A 175 -81.11 0.67 15.97
C LYS A 175 -79.65 0.96 16.31
N SER A 176 -79.02 0.12 17.13
CA SER A 176 -77.64 0.33 17.60
C SER A 176 -76.58 -0.24 16.64
N ASN A 177 -76.88 -1.39 16.01
CA ASN A 177 -75.99 -2.06 15.07
C ASN A 177 -76.80 -2.80 13.97
N LYS A 178 -77.20 -2.03 12.96
CA LYS A 178 -77.98 -2.52 11.81
C LYS A 178 -77.28 -3.65 11.05
N ASP A 179 -75.96 -3.57 10.88
CA ASP A 179 -75.18 -4.55 10.11
C ASP A 179 -75.12 -5.90 10.83
N LEU A 180 -74.94 -5.88 12.15
CA LEU A 180 -74.98 -7.10 12.97
C LEU A 180 -76.38 -7.72 12.96
N TYR A 181 -77.44 -6.92 13.09
CA TYR A 181 -78.81 -7.39 12.97
C TYR A 181 -79.06 -8.11 11.63
N GLN A 182 -78.68 -7.47 10.52
CA GLN A 182 -78.87 -8.06 9.18
C GLN A 182 -78.07 -9.35 8.98
N LYS A 183 -76.88 -9.45 9.58
CA LYS A 183 -76.06 -10.65 9.53
C LYS A 183 -76.67 -11.81 10.33
N LEU A 184 -77.33 -11.52 11.45
CA LEU A 184 -77.96 -12.52 12.32
C LEU A 184 -79.38 -12.89 11.88
N SER A 185 -80.06 -12.02 11.12
CA SER A 185 -81.42 -12.25 10.61
C SER A 185 -81.49 -13.03 9.28
N LYS A 186 -80.35 -13.24 8.61
CA LYS A 186 -80.20 -14.19 7.49
C LYS A 186 -79.98 -15.58 8.04
#